data_AF-A0A1X0RXX3-F1
#
_entry.id   AF-A0A1X0RXX3-F1
#
_cell.length_a   1.000
_cell.length_b   1.000
_cell.length_c   1.000
_cell.angle_alpha   90.00
_cell.angle_beta   90.00
_cell.angle_gamma   90.00
#
_symmetry.space_group_name_H-M   'P 1'
#
loop_
_entity.id
_entity.type
_entity.pdbx_description
1 polymer ?
#
loop_
_entity_poly.entity_id
_entity_poly.type
_entity_poly.pdbx_seq_one_letter_code
_entity_poly.pdbx_strand_id
1 'polypeptide(L)' 'GHRASSCEHTDRQLILIKKKGRPATQCLKCRELRIVRQLHRRCECLVKNNDI' A
#
# COMPACT_ATOMS: atom_id res chain seq x y z
N GLY A 1 6.68 -21.37 1.67
CA GLY A 1 5.67 -20.92 0.69
C GLY A 1 6.35 -20.64 -0.62
N HIS A 2 5.90 -21.27 -1.71
CA HIS A 2 6.44 -21.05 -3.05
C HIS A 2 5.80 -19.81 -3.69
N ARG A 3 6.51 -19.17 -4.62
CA ARG A 3 5.95 -18.06 -5.39
C ARG A 3 5.00 -18.64 -6.43
N ALA A 4 3.82 -18.02 -6.58
CA ALA A 4 2.89 -18.36 -7.66
C ALA A 4 3.56 -18.27 -9.06
N SER A 5 4.62 -17.46 -9.19
CA SER A 5 5.42 -17.33 -10.42
C SER A 5 6.33 -18.53 -10.71
N SER A 6 6.62 -19.37 -9.72
CA SER A 6 7.50 -20.55 -9.82
C SER A 6 6.70 -21.85 -9.63
N CYS A 7 5.39 -21.77 -9.79
CA CYS A 7 4.46 -22.86 -9.62
C CYS A 7 4.22 -23.52 -10.99
N GLU A 8 4.61 -24.78 -11.14
CA GLU A 8 4.47 -25.56 -12.40
C GLU A 8 3.23 -26.46 -12.43
N HIS A 9 2.26 -26.24 -11.52
CA HIS A 9 1.05 -27.05 -11.47
C HIS A 9 0.19 -26.82 -12.72
N THR A 10 -0.12 -27.90 -13.44
CA THR A 10 -1.00 -27.91 -14.62
C THR A 10 -2.45 -28.31 -14.27
N ASP A 11 -2.68 -28.85 -13.08
CA ASP A 11 -4.00 -29.27 -12.58
C ASP A 11 -5.04 -28.14 -12.46
N ARG A 12 -4.62 -26.86 -12.45
CA ARG A 12 -5.52 -25.71 -12.31
C ARG A 12 -5.21 -24.62 -13.34
N GLN A 13 -6.28 -24.04 -13.88
CA GLN A 13 -6.19 -22.94 -14.83
C GLN A 13 -5.55 -21.71 -14.18
N LEU A 14 -4.53 -21.17 -14.85
CA LEU A 14 -3.84 -19.94 -14.44
C LEU A 14 -4.71 -18.73 -14.80
N ILE A 15 -5.05 -17.92 -13.80
CA ILE A 15 -5.74 -16.63 -14.00
C ILE A 15 -4.75 -15.47 -13.91
N LEU A 16 -4.88 -14.50 -14.82
CA LEU A 16 -4.10 -13.27 -14.76
C LEU A 16 -4.60 -12.41 -13.60
N ILE A 17 -3.85 -12.38 -12.50
CA ILE A 17 -4.10 -11.47 -11.39
C ILE A 17 -3.46 -10.13 -11.71
N LYS A 18 -4.27 -9.08 -11.88
CA LYS A 18 -3.77 -7.70 -12.00
C LYS A 18 -2.98 -7.34 -10.74
N LYS A 19 -1.81 -6.71 -10.91
CA LYS A 19 -0.99 -6.23 -9.79
C LYS A 19 -1.78 -5.17 -9.00
N LYS A 20 -2.40 -5.56 -7.89
CA LYS A 20 -2.89 -4.60 -6.89
C LYS A 20 -1.69 -4.17 -6.04
N GLY A 21 -1.27 -2.93 -6.20
CA GLY A 21 -0.27 -2.33 -5.32
C GLY A 21 -0.81 -2.21 -3.90
N ARG A 22 0.08 -2.17 -2.90
CA ARG A 22 -0.30 -1.84 -1.54
C ARG A 22 -0.88 -0.40 -1.53
N PRO A 23 -2.05 -0.17 -0.94
CA PRO A 23 -2.57 1.20 -0.81
C PRO A 23 -1.60 2.06 0.01
N ALA A 24 -1.55 3.35 -0.29
CA ALA A 24 -0.72 4.29 0.46
C ALA A 24 -1.24 4.39 1.91
N THR A 25 -0.35 4.18 2.87
CA THR A 25 -0.68 4.25 4.31
C THR A 25 -0.62 5.67 4.89
N GLN A 26 -0.14 6.64 4.11
CA GLN A 26 -0.01 8.05 4.50
C GLN A 26 -0.78 8.93 3.53
N CYS A 27 -1.43 9.97 4.04
CA CYS A 27 -2.09 10.97 3.20
C CYS A 27 -1.06 11.81 2.41
N LEU A 28 -1.52 12.49 1.37
CA LEU A 28 -0.68 13.36 0.53
C LEU A 28 0.02 14.44 1.36
N LYS A 29 -0.69 15.04 2.33
CA LYS A 29 -0.14 16.09 3.18
C LYS A 29 1.04 15.62 4.04
N CYS A 30 0.90 14.46 4.69
CA CYS A 30 1.98 13.90 5.51
C CYS A 30 3.18 13.48 4.66
N ARG A 31 2.95 13.03 3.42
CA ARG A 31 4.03 12.74 2.47
C ARG A 31 4.80 14.00 2.07
N GLU A 32 4.09 15.08 1.74
CA GLU A 32 4.71 16.37 1.41
C GLU A 32 5.53 16.91 2.59
N LEU A 33 4.98 16.88 3.81
CA LEU A 33 5.69 17.34 5.01
C LEU A 33 6.96 16.52 5.30
N ARG A 34 6.97 15.23 4.96
CA ARG A 34 8.16 14.40 5.06
C ARG A 34 9.26 14.88 4.09
N ILE A 35 8.89 15.28 2.87
CA ILE A 35 9.86 15.73 1.87
C ILE A 35 10.36 17.14 2.20
N VAL A 36 9.43 18.07 2.42
CA VAL A 36 9.74 19.49 2.57
C VAL A 36 10.38 19.78 3.93
N ARG A 37 9.96 19.08 4.99
CA ARG A 37 10.36 19.38 6.38
C ARG A 37 11.05 18.22 7.08
N GLN A 38 11.32 17.11 6.41
CA GLN A 38 11.91 15.90 7.00
C GLN A 38 11.13 15.36 8.20
N LEU A 39 9.83 15.65 8.28
CA LEU A 39 8.99 15.26 9.41
C LEU A 39 8.58 13.79 9.30
N HIS A 40 9.21 12.94 10.12
CA HIS A 40 8.90 11.51 10.19
C HIS A 40 7.93 11.21 11.35
N ARG A 41 6.64 11.22 11.04
CA ARG A 41 5.57 10.95 12.02
C ARG A 41 4.54 9.99 11.45
N ARG A 42 3.89 9.22 12.33
CA ARG A 42 2.75 8.37 11.96
C ARG A 42 1.62 9.24 11.41
N CYS A 43 1.05 8.83 10.28
CA CYS A 43 -0.07 9.54 9.68
C CYS A 43 -1.36 9.18 10.43
N GLU A 44 -1.86 10.11 11.24
CA GLU A 44 -3.10 9.96 12.04
C GLU A 44 -4.25 10.81 11.48
N CYS A 45 -4.11 11.35 10.27
CA CYS A 45 -5.10 12.24 9.65
C CYS A 45 -6.47 11.58 9.45
N LEU A 46 -6.55 10.26 9.32
CA LEU A 46 -7.81 9.53 9.22
C LEU A 46 -8.67 9.63 10.49
N VAL A 47 -8.07 9.90 11.65
CA VAL A 47 -8.78 10.04 12.95
C VAL A 47 -9.15 11.50 13.21
N LYS A 48 -8.38 12.45 12.68
CA LYS A 48 -8.53 13.89 12.94
C LYS A 48 -9.49 14.64 12.00
N ASN A 49 -10.12 13.95 11.05
CA ASN A 49 -11.06 14.55 10.09
C ASN A 49 -12.49 14.70 10.64
N ASN A 50 -12.74 14.39 11.92
CA ASN A 50 -14.07 14.43 12.52
C ASN A 50 -14.18 15.40 13.71
N ASP A 51 -13.20 16.29 13.89
CA ASP A 51 -13.24 17.38 14.86
C ASP A 51 -13.36 18.71 14.10
N ILE A 52 -14.60 19.22 14.05
CA ILE A 52 -15.13 20.45 13.42
C ILE A 52 -15.75 20.26 12.02
#